data_AF-A0A2N1KPW4-F1
#
_entry.id   AF-A0A2N1KPW4-F1
#
_cell.length_a   1.000
_cell.length_b   1.000
_cell.length_c   1.000
_cell.angle_alpha   90.00
_cell.angle_beta   90.00
_cell.angle_gamma   90.00
#
_symmetry.space_group_name_H-M   'P 1'
#
loop_
_entity.id
_entity.type
_entity.pdbx_description
1 polymer ?
#
loop_
_entity_poly.entity_id
_entity_poly.type
_entity_poly.pdbx_seq_one_letter_code
_entity_poly.pdbx_strand_id
1 'polypeptide(L)'
;MTALELQEKYRKLATNVSDLDERIRLNDQFRIELEQLPDYVPPVTNFEKLEKDKLEFEQFTADAERIINSIKGAVVYNGVEYKLGEWVTITDYCRLYNKSHGTVMNWIARGIVPEHDLVIIPELNNLKLLRNTPYRQAS
;
A
#
# COMPACT_ATOMS: atom_id res chain seq x y z
N MET A 1 -19.66 19.62 30.70
CA MET A 1 -18.26 19.26 30.42
C MET A 1 -17.82 20.11 29.26
N THR A 2 -16.73 20.86 29.38
CA THR A 2 -16.21 21.74 28.33
C THR A 2 -15.18 20.99 27.46
N ALA A 3 -14.85 21.53 26.28
CA ALA A 3 -13.82 20.94 25.42
C ALA A 3 -12.45 20.82 26.11
N LEU A 4 -12.10 21.76 27.00
CA LEU A 4 -10.84 21.76 27.75
C LEU A 4 -10.81 20.65 28.80
N GLU A 5 -11.92 20.46 29.53
CA GLU A 5 -12.08 19.38 30.52
C GLU A 5 -12.00 18.00 29.84
N LEU A 6 -12.60 17.87 28.65
CA LEU A 6 -12.55 16.66 27.85
C LEU A 6 -11.11 16.36 27.38
N GLN A 7 -10.40 17.37 26.86
CA GLN A 7 -9.00 17.23 26.47
C GLN A 7 -8.11 16.77 27.64
N GLU A 8 -8.30 17.33 28.83
CA GLU A 8 -7.49 16.97 29.99
C GLU A 8 -7.77 15.53 30.46
N LYS A 9 -9.02 15.08 30.43
CA LYS A 9 -9.42 13.69 30.69
C LYS A 9 -8.70 12.73 29.75
N TYR A 10 -8.75 12.98 28.44
CA TYR A 10 -8.16 12.09 27.43
C TYR A 10 -6.63 12.15 27.41
N ARG A 11 -6.04 13.30 27.77
CA ARG A 11 -4.58 13.42 27.96
C ARG A 11 -4.07 12.50 29.07
N LYS A 12 -4.77 12.44 30.21
CA LYS A 12 -4.42 11.57 31.35
C LYS A 12 -4.63 10.09 31.03
N LEU A 13 -5.62 9.76 30.20
CA LEU A 13 -5.82 8.39 29.73
C LEU A 13 -4.71 7.99 28.76
N ALA A 14 -4.38 8.84 27.79
CA ALA A 14 -3.37 8.56 26.78
C ALA A 14 -1.95 8.35 27.35
N THR A 15 -1.62 8.96 28.50
CA THR A 15 -0.34 8.73 29.19
C THR A 15 -0.19 7.32 29.74
N ASN A 16 -1.29 6.60 29.94
CA ASN A 16 -1.29 5.26 30.52
C ASN A 16 -1.47 4.15 29.47
N VAL A 17 -1.63 4.49 28.20
CA VAL A 17 -1.85 3.51 27.12
C VAL A 17 -0.56 3.28 26.35
N SER A 18 -0.01 2.08 26.44
CA SER A 18 1.17 1.65 25.66
C SER A 18 0.82 1.00 24.33
N ASP A 19 -0.40 0.47 24.19
CA ASP A 19 -0.86 -0.26 23.01
C ASP A 19 -1.40 0.67 21.91
N LEU A 20 -1.08 0.37 20.66
CA LEU A 20 -1.46 1.22 19.52
C LEU A 20 -2.97 1.15 19.23
N ASP A 21 -3.57 -0.04 19.32
CA ASP A 21 -4.99 -0.24 19.04
C ASP A 21 -5.85 0.42 20.13
N GLU A 22 -5.43 0.33 21.38
CA GLU A 22 -6.07 1.03 22.50
C GLU A 22 -5.95 2.56 22.37
N ARG A 23 -4.82 3.08 21.90
CA ARG A 23 -4.66 4.52 21.59
C ARG A 23 -5.57 4.96 20.46
N ILE A 24 -5.75 4.16 19.41
CA ILE A 24 -6.67 4.45 18.30
C ILE A 24 -8.10 4.54 18.81
N ARG A 25 -8.56 3.53 19.58
CA ARG A 25 -9.91 3.52 20.17
C ARG A 25 -10.15 4.73 21.09
N LEU A 26 -9.16 5.06 21.91
CA LEU A 26 -9.24 6.22 22.81
C LEU A 26 -9.36 7.54 22.03
N ASN A 27 -8.65 7.67 20.91
CA ASN A 27 -8.75 8.84 20.03
C ASN A 27 -10.11 8.92 19.32
N ASP A 28 -10.63 7.79 18.86
CA ASP A 28 -11.96 7.73 18.24
C ASP A 28 -13.05 8.12 19.24
N GLN A 29 -12.97 7.63 20.47
CA GLN A 29 -13.90 8.00 21.53
C GLN A 29 -13.80 9.49 21.89
N PHE A 30 -12.57 10.04 21.96
CA PHE A 30 -12.37 11.47 22.18
C PHE A 30 -13.04 12.31 21.08
N ARG A 31 -12.87 11.93 19.81
CA ARG A 31 -13.47 12.61 18.67
C ARG A 31 -15.00 12.61 18.75
N ILE A 32 -15.61 11.46 19.05
CA ILE A 32 -17.07 11.34 19.19
C ILE A 32 -17.60 12.20 20.34
N GLU A 33 -16.95 12.17 21.51
CA GLU A 33 -17.36 12.98 22.66
C GLU A 33 -17.17 14.48 22.39
N LEU A 34 -16.13 14.85 21.65
CA LEU A 34 -15.86 16.23 21.26
C LEU A 34 -16.94 16.79 20.32
N GLU A 35 -17.38 16.00 19.33
CA GLU A 35 -18.44 16.35 18.38
C GLU A 35 -19.83 16.51 19.03
N GLN A 36 -20.03 15.94 20.22
CA GLN A 36 -21.30 16.03 20.97
C GLN A 36 -21.35 17.23 21.92
N LEU A 37 -20.27 17.99 22.06
CA LEU A 37 -20.26 19.17 22.92
C LEU A 37 -20.96 20.37 22.27
N PRO A 38 -21.84 21.08 22.99
CA PRO A 38 -22.64 22.18 22.42
C PRO A 38 -21.81 23.41 22.03
N ASP A 39 -20.61 23.55 22.60
CA ASP A 39 -19.64 24.62 22.35
C ASP A 39 -18.51 24.22 21.39
N TYR A 40 -18.54 22.99 20.87
CA TYR A 40 -17.55 22.53 19.91
C TYR A 40 -17.83 23.07 18.51
N VAL A 41 -16.90 23.86 18.01
CA VAL A 41 -16.82 24.21 16.59
C VAL A 41 -15.72 23.33 16.00
N PRO A 42 -16.03 22.41 15.06
CA PRO A 42 -15.00 21.64 14.41
C PRO A 42 -13.99 22.59 13.76
N PRO A 43 -12.68 22.33 13.86
CA PRO A 43 -11.72 23.10 13.09
C PRO A 43 -12.15 23.00 11.64
N VAL A 44 -12.20 24.14 10.94
CA VAL A 44 -12.51 24.17 9.50
C VAL A 44 -11.33 23.53 8.77
N THR A 45 -11.27 22.20 8.78
CA THR A 45 -10.68 21.46 7.69
C THR A 45 -11.63 21.68 6.52
N ASN A 46 -11.19 22.37 5.47
CA ASN A 46 -11.92 22.37 4.21
C ASN A 46 -11.98 20.92 3.73
N PHE A 47 -13.02 20.17 4.13
CA PHE A 47 -13.21 18.78 3.74
C PHE A 47 -13.23 18.67 2.21
N GLU A 48 -13.83 19.66 1.53
CA GLU A 48 -13.80 19.80 0.08
C GLU A 48 -12.37 19.95 -0.48
N LYS A 49 -11.49 20.69 0.21
CA LYS A 49 -10.09 20.83 -0.20
C LYS A 49 -9.32 19.53 0.02
N LEU A 50 -9.54 18.85 1.14
CA LEU A 50 -8.89 17.56 1.43
C LEU A 50 -9.32 16.46 0.46
N GLU A 51 -10.60 16.40 0.11
CA GLU A 51 -11.12 15.46 -0.90
C GLU A 51 -10.58 15.78 -2.30
N LYS A 52 -10.53 17.07 -2.66
CA LYS A 52 -9.96 17.50 -3.93
C LYS A 52 -8.46 17.19 -4.02
N ASP A 53 -7.70 17.49 -2.97
CA ASP A 53 -6.26 17.19 -2.90
C ASP A 53 -6.00 15.67 -2.97
N LYS A 54 -6.87 14.86 -2.34
CA LYS A 54 -6.81 13.38 -2.46
C LYS A 54 -7.10 12.91 -3.89
N LEU A 55 -8.15 13.44 -4.52
CA LEU A 55 -8.53 13.07 -5.88
C LEU A 55 -7.46 13.45 -6.90
N GLU A 56 -6.89 14.66 -6.79
CA GLU A 56 -5.78 15.12 -7.62
C GLU A 56 -4.53 14.24 -7.43
N PHE A 57 -4.23 13.84 -6.20
CA PHE A 57 -3.13 12.92 -5.90
C PHE A 57 -3.34 11.52 -6.49
N GLU A 58 -4.54 10.96 -6.34
CA GLU A 58 -4.89 9.64 -6.93
C GLU A 58 -4.77 9.67 -8.47
N GLN A 59 -5.30 10.71 -9.11
CA GLN A 59 -5.18 10.89 -10.57
C GLN A 59 -3.72 11.00 -11.01
N PHE A 60 -2.92 11.80 -10.29
CA PHE A 60 -1.49 11.93 -10.56
C PHE A 60 -0.75 10.58 -10.44
N THR A 61 -1.05 9.78 -9.40
CA THR A 61 -0.44 8.46 -9.24
C THR A 61 -0.83 7.50 -10.36
N ALA A 62 -2.10 7.47 -10.76
CA ALA A 62 -2.57 6.63 -11.86
C ALA A 62 -1.92 7.00 -13.19
N ASP A 63 -1.73 8.30 -13.45
CA ASP A 63 -1.08 8.77 -14.67
C ASP A 63 0.44 8.51 -14.64
N ALA A 64 1.09 8.67 -13.49
CA ALA A 64 2.49 8.29 -13.31
C ALA A 64 2.69 6.78 -13.53
N GLU A 65 1.80 5.93 -13.01
CA GLU A 65 1.82 4.49 -13.25
C GLU A 65 1.62 4.14 -14.73
N ARG A 66 0.67 4.80 -15.42
CA ARG A 66 0.49 4.64 -16.87
C ARG A 66 1.72 5.04 -17.65
N ILE A 67 2.35 6.16 -17.31
CA ILE A 67 3.57 6.63 -17.97
C ILE A 67 4.72 5.65 -17.71
N ILE A 68 4.95 5.24 -16.47
CA ILE A 68 5.96 4.24 -16.11
C ILE A 68 5.72 2.93 -16.88
N ASN A 69 4.47 2.48 -16.97
CA ASN A 69 4.10 1.27 -17.70
C ASN A 69 4.20 1.42 -19.22
N SER A 70 4.02 2.63 -19.77
CA SER A 70 4.23 2.91 -21.20
C SER A 70 5.71 3.03 -21.58
N ILE A 71 6.57 3.40 -20.64
CA ILE A 71 8.03 3.46 -20.83
C ILE A 71 8.65 2.07 -20.76
N LYS A 72 8.09 1.19 -19.93
CA LYS A 72 8.49 -0.21 -19.84
C LYS A 72 7.88 -0.97 -21.03
N GLY A 73 8.71 -1.33 -22.01
CA GLY A 73 8.29 -2.07 -23.21
C GLY A 73 7.65 -3.44 -22.93
N ALA A 74 7.47 -4.26 -23.97
CA ALA A 74 6.96 -5.62 -23.82
C ALA A 74 8.00 -6.66 -24.25
N VAL A 75 7.94 -7.83 -23.63
CA VAL A 75 8.71 -9.01 -24.04
C VAL A 75 7.76 -9.94 -24.78
N VAL A 76 8.05 -10.28 -26.04
CA VAL A 76 7.25 -11.26 -26.79
C VAL A 76 7.93 -12.62 -26.69
N TYR A 77 7.20 -13.62 -26.20
CA TYR A 77 7.69 -15.00 -26.11
C TYR A 77 6.59 -15.99 -26.50
N ASN A 78 6.90 -16.94 -27.39
CA ASN A 78 5.95 -17.92 -27.96
C ASN A 78 4.66 -17.27 -28.52
N GLY A 79 4.78 -16.10 -29.13
CA GLY A 79 3.63 -15.35 -29.67
C GLY A 79 2.76 -14.67 -28.60
N VAL A 80 3.13 -14.76 -27.32
CA VAL A 80 2.48 -14.06 -26.21
C VAL A 80 3.28 -12.83 -25.85
N GLU A 81 2.60 -11.69 -25.74
CA GLU A 81 3.20 -10.42 -25.35
C GLU A 81 3.07 -10.22 -23.82
N TYR A 82 4.22 -10.07 -23.15
CA TYR A 82 4.34 -9.82 -21.72
C TYR A 82 4.74 -8.37 -21.48
N LYS A 83 3.77 -7.54 -21.10
CA LYS A 83 3.99 -6.12 -20.81
C LYS A 83 4.79 -5.95 -19.52
N LEU A 84 5.88 -5.19 -19.55
CA LEU A 84 6.80 -5.06 -18.40
C LEU A 84 6.24 -4.25 -17.20
N GLY A 85 5.01 -3.76 -17.30
CA GLY A 85 4.23 -3.24 -16.18
C GLY A 85 3.48 -4.33 -15.39
N GLU A 86 2.97 -5.36 -16.09
CA GLU A 86 2.25 -6.49 -15.51
C GLU A 86 3.20 -7.64 -15.15
N TRP A 87 4.27 -7.80 -15.93
CA TRP A 87 5.27 -8.84 -15.79
C TRP A 87 6.63 -8.22 -15.51
N VAL A 88 7.21 -8.51 -14.37
CA VAL A 88 8.47 -7.90 -13.92
C VAL A 88 9.55 -8.96 -13.83
N THR A 89 10.80 -8.55 -14.06
CA THR A 89 11.94 -9.44 -13.80
C THR A 89 12.06 -9.71 -12.30
N ILE A 90 12.73 -10.80 -11.90
CA ILE A 90 13.02 -11.07 -10.48
C ILE A 90 13.69 -9.87 -9.80
N THR A 91 14.65 -9.24 -10.50
CA THR A 91 15.39 -8.07 -9.99
C THR A 91 14.46 -6.90 -9.73
N ASP A 92 13.54 -6.60 -10.66
CA ASP A 92 12.60 -5.50 -10.50
C ASP A 92 11.55 -5.82 -9.43
N TYR A 93 11.07 -7.06 -9.35
CA TYR A 93 10.19 -7.51 -8.29
C TYR A 93 10.83 -7.31 -6.90
N CYS A 94 12.10 -7.69 -6.75
CA CYS A 94 12.86 -7.49 -5.51
C CYS A 94 12.93 -6.02 -5.11
N ARG A 95 13.13 -5.11 -6.09
CA ARG A 95 13.16 -3.66 -5.87
C ARG A 95 11.79 -3.10 -5.49
N LEU A 96 10.74 -3.49 -6.23
CA LEU A 96 9.37 -3.00 -6.02
C LEU A 96 8.81 -3.40 -4.65
N TYR A 97 9.03 -4.64 -4.23
CA TYR A 97 8.46 -5.19 -2.99
C TYR A 97 9.45 -5.28 -1.83
N ASN A 98 10.64 -4.69 -1.99
CA ASN A 98 11.73 -4.73 -1.02
C ASN A 98 12.00 -6.15 -0.49
N LYS A 99 12.23 -7.09 -1.40
CA LYS A 99 12.53 -8.51 -1.10
C LYS A 99 13.94 -8.86 -1.54
N SER A 100 14.55 -9.83 -0.86
CA SER A 100 15.82 -10.39 -1.32
C SER A 100 15.59 -11.38 -2.46
N HIS A 101 16.57 -11.48 -3.36
CA HIS A 101 16.55 -12.44 -4.45
C HIS A 101 16.37 -13.89 -3.95
N GLY A 102 17.04 -14.24 -2.85
CA GLY A 102 16.91 -15.55 -2.21
C GLY A 102 15.49 -15.86 -1.73
N THR A 103 14.79 -14.88 -1.14
CA THR A 103 13.40 -15.04 -0.71
C THR A 103 12.48 -15.33 -1.89
N VAL A 104 12.61 -14.57 -2.99
CA VAL A 104 11.77 -14.75 -4.19
C VAL A 104 12.05 -16.10 -4.85
N MET A 105 13.31 -16.51 -4.97
CA MET A 105 13.67 -17.82 -5.49
C MET A 105 13.12 -18.96 -4.62
N ASN A 106 13.15 -18.81 -3.29
CA ASN A 106 12.54 -19.77 -2.37
C ASN A 106 11.02 -19.82 -2.53
N TRP A 107 10.35 -18.69 -2.79
CA TRP A 107 8.91 -18.67 -3.04
C TRP A 107 8.53 -19.43 -4.31
N ILE A 108 9.32 -19.26 -5.39
CA ILE A 108 9.16 -20.02 -6.62
C ILE A 108 9.36 -21.52 -6.35
N ALA A 109 10.45 -21.89 -5.67
CA ALA A 109 10.74 -23.29 -5.36
C ALA A 109 9.68 -23.96 -4.46
N ARG A 110 9.03 -23.19 -3.58
CA ARG A 110 7.99 -23.67 -2.65
C ARG A 110 6.56 -23.58 -3.22
N GLY A 111 6.38 -23.07 -4.44
CA GLY A 111 5.06 -22.87 -5.04
C GLY A 111 4.22 -21.77 -4.36
N ILE A 112 4.84 -20.86 -3.61
CA ILE A 112 4.17 -19.65 -3.07
C ILE A 112 3.83 -18.71 -4.24
N VAL A 113 4.71 -18.63 -5.23
CA VAL A 113 4.38 -18.06 -6.53
C VAL A 113 3.67 -19.17 -7.34
N PRO A 114 2.41 -18.97 -7.75
CA PRO A 114 1.72 -19.92 -8.61
C PRO A 114 2.44 -20.10 -9.95
N GLU A 115 2.37 -21.29 -10.54
CA GLU A 115 3.03 -21.56 -11.83
C GLU A 115 2.54 -20.63 -12.96
N HIS A 116 1.26 -20.24 -12.94
CA HIS A 116 0.68 -19.33 -13.94
C HIS A 116 1.15 -17.88 -13.80
N ASP A 117 1.81 -17.53 -12.69
CA ASP A 117 2.38 -16.21 -12.42
C ASP A 117 3.90 -16.18 -12.64
N LEU A 118 4.46 -17.27 -13.18
CA LEU A 118 5.88 -17.41 -13.50
C LEU A 118 6.05 -17.78 -14.98
N VAL A 119 6.79 -16.95 -15.71
CA VAL A 119 7.24 -17.28 -17.07
C VAL A 119 8.75 -17.39 -17.08
N ILE A 120 9.24 -18.51 -17.60
CA ILE A 120 10.66 -18.74 -17.81
C ILE A 120 10.89 -18.70 -19.32
N ILE A 121 11.84 -17.88 -19.76
CA ILE A 121 12.22 -17.73 -21.16
C ILE A 121 13.66 -18.28 -21.30
N PRO A 122 13.83 -19.57 -21.64
CA PRO A 122 15.14 -20.21 -21.75
C PRO A 122 16.09 -19.50 -22.70
N GLU A 123 15.57 -19.01 -23.81
CA GLU A 123 16.29 -18.36 -24.92
C GLU A 123 16.88 -17.01 -24.51
N LEU A 124 16.36 -16.39 -23.45
CA LEU A 124 16.85 -15.14 -22.88
C LEU A 124 17.64 -15.39 -21.59
N ASN A 125 18.61 -16.32 -21.64
CA ASN A 125 19.44 -16.69 -20.48
C ASN A 125 18.61 -17.10 -19.25
N ASN A 126 17.58 -17.93 -19.47
CA ASN A 126 16.63 -18.34 -18.44
C ASN A 126 15.99 -17.17 -17.67
N LEU A 127 15.71 -16.08 -18.37
CA LEU A 127 15.01 -14.92 -17.82
C LEU A 127 13.71 -15.39 -17.19
N LYS A 128 13.49 -15.00 -15.94
CA LYS A 128 12.25 -15.27 -15.21
C LYS A 128 11.47 -13.98 -15.07
N LEU A 129 10.24 -14.01 -15.56
CA LEU A 129 9.25 -12.97 -15.39
C LEU A 129 8.23 -13.44 -14.35
N LEU A 130 7.91 -12.56 -13.41
CA LEU A 130 6.88 -12.74 -12.40
C LEU A 130 5.74 -11.79 -12.67
N ARG A 131 4.52 -12.20 -12.39
CA ARG A 131 3.40 -11.25 -12.34
C ARG A 131 3.63 -10.24 -11.21
N ASN A 132 3.38 -8.98 -11.50
CA ASN A 132 3.56 -7.85 -10.60
C ASN A 132 2.42 -7.79 -9.57
N THR A 133 2.44 -8.72 -8.61
CA THR A 133 1.43 -8.86 -7.56
C THR A 133 2.11 -9.27 -6.27
N PRO A 134 1.69 -8.74 -5.10
CA PRO A 134 2.31 -9.10 -3.82
C PRO A 134 1.97 -10.54 -3.43
N TYR A 135 2.95 -11.45 -3.49
CA TYR A 135 2.80 -12.79 -2.91
C TYR A 135 2.96 -12.73 -1.38
N ARG A 136 1.96 -13.23 -0.64
CA ARG A 136 2.01 -13.34 0.83
C ARG A 136 2.55 -14.71 1.21
N GLN A 137 3.46 -14.77 2.18
CA GLN A 137 3.70 -16.04 2.88
C GLN A 137 2.42 -16.36 3.67
N ALA A 138 1.79 -17.50 3.40
CA ALA A 138 0.90 -18.11 4.38
C ALA A 138 1.73 -18.25 5.67
N SER A 139 1.34 -17.48 6.68
CA SER A 139 1.98 -17.47 8.00
C SER A 139 1.59 -18.72 8.76
#